data_AF-A0A2V9BFR5-F1
#
_entry.id   AF-A0A2V9BFR5-F1
#
_cell.length_a   1.000
_cell.length_b   1.000
_cell.length_c   1.000
_cell.angle_alpha   90.00
_cell.angle_beta   90.00
_cell.angle_gamma   90.00
#
_symmetry.space_group_name_H-M   'P 1'
#
loop_
_entity.id
_entity.type
_entity.pdbx_description
1 polymer ?
#
loop_
_entity_poly.entity_id
_entity_poly.type
_entity_poly.pdbx_seq_one_letter_code
_entity_poly.pdbx_strand_id
1 'polypeptide(L)'
;MPTQALPLRQASEFAAEVRAGLTKPGQRELPSKYLYDEAGSALFEVICVLPEYGLRRADARLLQRYAEEVVDGLPLPVLVAELGSGSGKKTRWILEALSRRQRTYYFPIEISSSALAACAKELGHIELVSIVGYEQPYLEGLAAAAERRGSDEHLLVLFLGSTIGNFDRDAGDEFLREVRAILSPGDALLLSTDLVKQVSQLLPAYDDPAGVTAAFNRNLLCRLNRELGSNFDLSAFAHEARWNARERRIEMHLRSIRKQRVEIPVAELSFTLEKGETLWTESSHKYYAEEVLAMAARTGYRCDGQWVDREWPFAQNLFIAE
;
A
#
# COMPACT_ATOMS: atom_id res chain seq x y z
N MET A 1 -13.74 8.35 22.92
CA MET A 1 -14.21 9.40 21.98
C MET A 1 -15.28 8.77 21.10
N PRO A 2 -16.34 9.48 20.69
CA PRO A 2 -17.35 8.89 19.81
C PRO A 2 -16.71 8.58 18.47
N THR A 3 -16.70 7.29 18.11
CA THR A 3 -16.21 6.77 16.83
C THR A 3 -16.97 7.48 15.71
N GLN A 4 -16.27 8.19 14.84
CA GLN A 4 -16.92 8.87 13.70
C GLN A 4 -17.58 7.80 12.82
N ALA A 5 -18.91 7.88 12.68
CA ALA A 5 -19.63 7.07 11.72
C ALA A 5 -19.12 7.42 10.32
N LEU A 6 -18.88 6.41 9.49
CA LEU A 6 -18.53 6.62 8.10
C LEU A 6 -19.61 7.47 7.41
N PRO A 7 -19.22 8.43 6.57
CA PRO A 7 -20.15 9.08 5.65
C PRO A 7 -20.96 8.02 4.89
N LEU A 8 -22.27 8.23 4.75
CA LEU A 8 -23.21 7.25 4.16
C LEU A 8 -22.74 6.70 2.81
N ARG A 9 -22.07 7.51 1.98
CA ARG A 9 -21.52 7.09 0.68
C ARG A 9 -20.37 6.08 0.82
N GLN A 10 -19.47 6.29 1.77
CA GLN A 10 -18.35 5.38 2.03
C GLN A 10 -18.84 4.07 2.66
N ALA A 11 -19.86 4.13 3.52
CA ALA A 11 -20.50 2.93 4.07
C ALA A 11 -21.19 2.08 2.98
N SER A 12 -21.83 2.75 2.00
CA SER A 12 -22.48 2.08 0.85
C SER A 12 -21.47 1.37 -0.05
N GLU A 13 -20.36 2.03 -0.39
CA GLU A 13 -19.29 1.43 -1.19
C GLU A 13 -18.63 0.25 -0.45
N PHE A 14 -18.33 0.41 0.84
CA PHE A 14 -17.80 -0.67 1.67
C PHE A 14 -18.72 -1.90 1.68
N ALA A 15 -20.02 -1.69 1.90
CA ALA A 15 -20.99 -2.77 1.89
C ALA A 15 -21.08 -3.48 0.52
N ALA A 16 -21.06 -2.71 -0.57
CA ALA A 16 -21.13 -3.23 -1.93
C ALA A 16 -19.91 -4.12 -2.27
N GLU A 17 -18.70 -3.67 -1.94
CA GLU A 17 -17.49 -4.45 -2.21
C GLU A 17 -17.36 -5.69 -1.34
N VAL A 18 -17.73 -5.60 -0.06
CA VAL A 18 -17.79 -6.76 0.85
C VAL A 18 -18.78 -7.80 0.31
N ARG A 19 -19.96 -7.35 -0.14
CA ARG A 19 -20.95 -8.23 -0.76
C ARG A 19 -20.37 -8.90 -2.00
N ALA A 20 -19.76 -8.15 -2.90
CA ALA A 20 -19.16 -8.68 -4.12
C ALA A 20 -18.10 -9.75 -3.81
N GLY A 21 -17.17 -9.46 -2.90
CA GLY A 21 -16.10 -10.39 -2.53
C GLY A 21 -16.58 -11.67 -1.81
N LEU A 22 -17.62 -11.58 -0.98
CA LEU A 22 -18.17 -12.73 -0.25
C LEU A 22 -19.16 -13.58 -1.06
N THR A 23 -19.71 -13.03 -2.14
CA THR A 23 -20.65 -13.73 -3.03
C THR A 23 -19.98 -14.27 -4.30
N LYS A 24 -18.72 -13.92 -4.58
CA LYS A 24 -18.03 -14.39 -5.77
C LYS A 24 -17.90 -15.93 -5.78
N PRO A 25 -18.03 -16.59 -6.94
CA PRO A 25 -17.86 -18.04 -7.03
C PRO A 25 -16.45 -18.47 -6.58
N GLY A 26 -16.37 -19.56 -5.82
CA GLY A 26 -15.09 -20.11 -5.35
C GLY A 26 -14.64 -19.51 -4.02
N GLN A 27 -13.42 -18.97 -3.98
CA GLN A 27 -12.78 -18.49 -2.75
C GLN A 27 -13.36 -17.13 -2.34
N ARG A 28 -14.03 -17.05 -1.20
CA ARG A 28 -14.52 -15.77 -0.63
C ARG A 28 -13.36 -14.83 -0.29
N GLU A 29 -13.53 -13.55 -0.59
CA GLU A 29 -12.51 -12.52 -0.37
C GLU A 29 -13.10 -11.28 0.29
N LEU A 30 -12.30 -10.61 1.10
CA LEU A 30 -12.56 -9.29 1.64
C LEU A 30 -11.44 -8.35 1.18
N PRO A 31 -11.74 -7.17 0.60
CA PRO A 31 -10.72 -6.28 0.08
C PRO A 31 -9.76 -5.78 1.17
N SER A 32 -8.45 -5.89 0.92
CA SER A 32 -7.39 -5.54 1.87
C SER A 32 -7.37 -4.06 2.27
N LYS A 33 -7.85 -3.15 1.41
CA LYS A 33 -7.94 -1.71 1.74
C LYS A 33 -8.76 -1.43 3.00
N TYR A 34 -9.68 -2.32 3.37
CA TYR A 34 -10.48 -2.18 4.58
C TYR A 34 -9.77 -2.62 5.86
N LEU A 35 -8.56 -3.20 5.77
CA LEU A 35 -7.70 -3.47 6.92
C LEU A 35 -7.25 -2.18 7.63
N TYR A 36 -7.23 -1.04 6.93
CA TYR A 36 -6.61 0.21 7.38
C TYR A 36 -7.62 1.21 7.97
N ASP A 37 -8.48 0.77 8.91
CA ASP A 37 -9.12 1.74 9.82
C ASP A 37 -8.10 2.29 10.84
N GLU A 38 -8.53 3.12 11.79
CA GLU A 38 -7.62 3.69 12.81
C GLU A 38 -6.85 2.59 13.57
N ALA A 39 -7.56 1.55 14.03
CA ALA A 39 -6.97 0.45 14.79
C ALA A 39 -6.04 -0.42 13.91
N GLY A 40 -6.47 -0.73 12.69
CA GLY A 40 -5.67 -1.49 11.74
C GLY A 40 -4.40 -0.77 11.30
N SER A 41 -4.48 0.55 11.08
CA SER A 41 -3.31 1.39 10.79
C SER A 41 -2.31 1.39 11.95
N ALA A 42 -2.81 1.46 13.19
CA ALA A 42 -1.95 1.36 14.37
C ALA A 42 -1.28 -0.03 14.50
N LEU A 43 -2.03 -1.11 14.24
CA LEU A 43 -1.48 -2.47 14.20
C LEU A 43 -0.42 -2.62 13.09
N PHE A 44 -0.64 -2.02 11.93
CA PHE A 44 0.33 -2.02 10.84
C PHE A 44 1.63 -1.28 11.19
N GLU A 45 1.55 -0.16 11.93
CA GLU A 45 2.76 0.50 12.44
C GLU A 45 3.54 -0.36 13.44
N VAL A 46 2.86 -1.23 14.20
CA VAL A 46 3.52 -2.23 15.05
C VAL A 46 4.16 -3.34 14.20
N ILE A 47 3.46 -3.87 13.18
CA ILE A 47 4.01 -4.84 12.22
C ILE A 47 5.31 -4.30 11.62
N CYS A 48 5.29 -3.03 11.22
CA CYS A 48 6.41 -2.31 10.64
C CYS A 48 7.68 -2.23 11.51
N VAL A 49 7.60 -2.53 12.82
CA VAL A 49 8.76 -2.57 13.73
C VAL A 49 9.09 -3.97 14.24
N LEU A 50 8.34 -5.00 13.84
CA LEU A 50 8.62 -6.39 14.19
C LEU A 50 9.96 -6.85 13.61
N PRO A 51 10.73 -7.69 14.33
CA PRO A 51 11.98 -8.23 13.82
C PRO A 51 11.77 -9.08 12.55
N GLU A 52 10.65 -9.78 12.43
CA GLU A 52 10.32 -10.64 11.29
C GLU A 52 9.96 -9.82 10.03
N TYR A 53 9.38 -8.63 10.19
CA TYR A 53 8.95 -7.80 9.08
C TYR A 53 10.06 -6.83 8.63
N GLY A 54 10.99 -7.30 7.79
CA GLY A 54 12.15 -6.52 7.35
C GLY A 54 11.89 -5.54 6.21
N LEU A 55 10.71 -5.58 5.57
CA LEU A 55 10.40 -4.76 4.39
C LEU A 55 10.61 -3.27 4.65
N ARG A 56 10.06 -2.73 5.74
CA ARG A 56 10.21 -1.30 6.07
C ARG A 56 11.66 -0.90 6.31
N ARG A 57 12.47 -1.78 6.91
CA ARG A 57 13.90 -1.52 7.15
C ARG A 57 14.68 -1.53 5.83
N ALA A 58 14.37 -2.47 4.94
CA ALA A 58 14.98 -2.54 3.60
C ALA A 58 14.70 -1.27 2.79
N ASP A 59 13.42 -0.86 2.76
CA ASP A 59 12.95 0.36 2.11
C ASP A 59 13.71 1.59 2.64
N ALA A 60 13.75 1.75 3.98
CA ALA A 60 14.48 2.85 4.61
C ALA A 60 15.99 2.84 4.33
N ARG A 61 16.66 1.67 4.35
CA ARG A 61 18.09 1.57 4.04
C ARG A 61 18.40 2.03 2.62
N LEU A 62 17.58 1.65 1.66
CA LEU A 62 17.77 2.08 0.27
C LEU A 62 17.54 3.58 0.11
N LEU A 63 16.45 4.12 0.67
CA LEU A 63 16.17 5.55 0.58
C LEU A 63 17.26 6.39 1.28
N GLN A 64 17.71 5.99 2.47
CA GLN A 64 18.81 6.65 3.17
C GLN A 64 20.10 6.66 2.37
N ARG A 65 20.40 5.56 1.66
CA ARG A 65 21.66 5.40 0.95
C ARG A 65 21.66 6.05 -0.42
N TYR A 66 20.52 6.02 -1.13
CA TYR A 66 20.45 6.33 -2.55
C TYR A 66 19.55 7.54 -2.87
N ALA A 67 18.96 8.23 -1.89
CA ALA A 67 18.12 9.40 -2.15
C ALA A 67 18.82 10.50 -2.97
N GLU A 68 20.08 10.81 -2.67
CA GLU A 68 20.86 11.79 -3.45
C GLU A 68 21.06 11.34 -4.90
N GLU A 69 21.39 10.05 -5.11
CA GLU A 69 21.59 9.47 -6.46
C GLU A 69 20.28 9.43 -7.25
N VAL A 70 19.15 9.13 -6.60
CA VAL A 70 17.82 9.24 -7.20
C VAL A 70 17.57 10.68 -7.65
N VAL A 71 17.83 11.66 -6.77
CA VAL A 71 17.61 13.09 -7.06
C VAL A 71 18.56 13.62 -8.14
N ASP A 72 19.79 13.12 -8.22
CA ASP A 72 20.75 13.41 -9.29
C ASP A 72 20.23 13.02 -10.68
N GLY A 73 19.45 11.95 -10.76
CA GLY A 73 18.86 11.46 -12.01
C GLY A 73 17.60 12.21 -12.46
N LEU A 74 17.06 13.14 -11.65
CA LEU A 74 15.81 13.82 -11.95
C LEU A 74 16.01 15.11 -12.74
N PRO A 75 15.16 15.39 -13.74
CA PRO A 75 15.14 16.72 -14.36
C PRO A 75 14.52 17.72 -13.38
N LEU A 76 15.26 18.79 -13.08
CA LEU A 76 14.82 19.87 -12.19
C LEU A 76 14.35 21.09 -13.01
N PRO A 77 13.38 21.87 -12.54
CA PRO A 77 12.64 21.75 -11.28
C PRO A 77 11.64 20.58 -11.26
N VAL A 78 11.41 19.99 -10.07
CA VAL A 78 10.51 18.84 -9.90
C VAL A 78 9.59 19.00 -8.69
N LEU A 79 8.30 18.73 -8.89
CA LEU A 79 7.32 18.57 -7.82
C LEU A 79 7.27 17.10 -7.40
N VAL A 80 6.83 16.82 -6.18
CA VAL A 80 6.75 15.45 -5.66
C VAL A 80 5.31 15.10 -5.31
N ALA A 81 4.77 14.01 -5.83
CA ALA A 81 3.51 13.43 -5.38
C ALA A 81 3.77 12.03 -4.80
N GLU A 82 3.11 11.65 -3.70
CA GLU A 82 3.25 10.30 -3.13
C GLU A 82 1.89 9.61 -3.02
N LEU A 83 1.79 8.43 -3.62
CA LEU A 83 0.62 7.58 -3.59
C LEU A 83 0.67 6.69 -2.33
N GLY A 84 -0.23 6.91 -1.38
CA GLY A 84 -0.24 6.15 -0.13
C GLY A 84 0.86 6.62 0.83
N SER A 85 0.91 7.93 1.07
CA SER A 85 2.03 8.58 1.80
C SER A 85 2.18 8.14 3.26
N GLY A 86 1.13 7.59 3.88
CA GLY A 86 1.14 7.20 5.28
C GLY A 86 1.65 8.33 6.19
N SER A 87 2.66 8.05 7.00
CA SER A 87 3.27 9.06 7.91
C SER A 87 4.39 9.89 7.29
N GLY A 88 4.77 9.68 6.02
CA GLY A 88 5.85 10.44 5.35
C GLY A 88 7.28 10.15 5.82
N LYS A 89 7.49 9.28 6.83
CA LYS A 89 8.83 8.98 7.40
C LYS A 89 9.87 8.52 6.37
N LYS A 90 9.43 7.82 5.32
CA LYS A 90 10.29 7.30 4.25
C LYS A 90 10.63 8.40 3.25
N THR A 91 9.62 9.18 2.91
CA THR A 91 9.62 10.30 1.97
C THR A 91 10.60 11.40 2.36
N ARG A 92 10.82 11.56 3.68
CA ARG A 92 11.83 12.44 4.27
C ARG A 92 13.15 12.41 3.53
N TRP A 93 13.71 11.23 3.22
CA TRP A 93 15.03 11.11 2.61
C TRP A 93 15.10 11.75 1.22
N ILE A 94 14.07 11.57 0.41
CA ILE A 94 13.98 12.17 -0.93
C ILE A 94 13.77 13.69 -0.82
N LEU A 95 12.87 14.13 0.07
CA LEU A 95 12.57 15.55 0.24
C LEU A 95 13.75 16.33 0.84
N GLU A 96 14.49 15.77 1.80
CA GLU A 96 15.70 16.38 2.34
C GLU A 96 16.78 16.52 1.24
N ALA A 97 16.96 15.51 0.38
CA ALA A 97 17.88 15.60 -0.76
C ALA A 97 17.45 16.68 -1.78
N LEU A 98 16.15 16.76 -2.12
CA LEU A 98 15.62 17.79 -3.02
C LEU A 98 15.73 19.20 -2.44
N SER A 99 15.47 19.37 -1.14
CA SER A 99 15.48 20.67 -0.46
C SER A 99 16.84 21.38 -0.54
N ARG A 100 17.92 20.62 -0.72
CA ARG A 100 19.28 21.16 -0.89
C ARG A 100 19.52 21.76 -2.28
N ARG A 101 18.65 21.46 -3.24
CA ARG A 101 18.81 21.81 -4.67
C ARG A 101 17.74 22.77 -5.17
N GLN A 102 16.53 22.73 -4.61
CA GLN A 102 15.41 23.57 -5.02
C GLN A 102 14.38 23.73 -3.90
N ARG A 103 13.43 24.65 -4.10
CA ARG A 103 12.18 24.65 -3.36
C ARG A 103 11.27 23.55 -3.92
N THR A 104 10.69 22.72 -3.07
CA THR A 104 9.88 21.57 -3.50
C THR A 104 8.45 21.68 -2.99
N TYR A 105 7.49 21.56 -3.90
CA TYR A 105 6.10 21.27 -3.53
C TYR A 105 5.91 19.76 -3.42
N TYR A 106 5.36 19.33 -2.29
CA TYR A 106 5.11 17.93 -1.99
C TYR A 106 3.61 17.69 -1.78
N PHE A 107 3.06 16.72 -2.49
CA PHE A 107 1.65 16.33 -2.52
C PHE A 107 1.46 14.92 -1.97
N PRO A 108 1.33 14.74 -0.63
CA PRO A 108 0.92 13.46 -0.07
C PRO A 108 -0.53 13.15 -0.45
N ILE A 109 -0.78 12.00 -1.08
CA ILE A 109 -2.11 11.51 -1.46
C ILE A 109 -2.46 10.32 -0.59
N GLU A 110 -3.56 10.41 0.14
CA GLU A 110 -3.94 9.40 1.13
C GLU A 110 -5.44 9.43 1.42
N ILE A 111 -6.07 8.30 1.70
CA ILE A 111 -7.51 8.26 2.04
C ILE A 111 -7.78 8.54 3.53
N SER A 112 -6.71 8.59 4.33
CA SER A 112 -6.75 8.79 5.76
C SER A 112 -6.30 10.21 6.14
N SER A 113 -7.24 11.03 6.61
CA SER A 113 -6.96 12.37 7.13
C SER A 113 -5.96 12.37 8.29
N SER A 114 -5.98 11.34 9.14
CA SER A 114 -5.04 11.21 10.25
C SER A 114 -3.61 10.91 9.78
N ALA A 115 -3.46 10.13 8.71
CA ALA A 115 -2.18 9.89 8.06
C ALA A 115 -1.62 11.18 7.43
N LEU A 116 -2.45 11.94 6.70
CA LEU A 116 -2.05 13.25 6.17
C LEU A 116 -1.57 14.22 7.27
N ALA A 117 -2.28 14.27 8.40
CA ALA A 117 -1.88 15.08 9.55
C ALA A 117 -0.53 14.62 10.15
N ALA A 118 -0.30 13.31 10.26
CA ALA A 118 0.96 12.76 10.72
C ALA A 118 2.10 13.08 9.73
N CYS A 119 1.85 12.96 8.43
CA CYS A 119 2.78 13.31 7.36
C CYS A 119 3.18 14.79 7.39
N ALA A 120 2.22 15.71 7.52
CA ALA A 120 2.49 17.14 7.65
C ALA A 120 3.32 17.47 8.90
N LYS A 121 3.07 16.78 10.02
CA LYS A 121 3.88 16.93 11.25
C LYS A 121 5.30 16.39 11.08
N GLU A 122 5.44 15.23 10.43
CA GLU A 122 6.72 14.55 10.20
C GLU A 122 7.62 15.32 9.23
N LEU A 123 7.05 15.98 8.23
CA LEU A 123 7.82 16.59 7.14
C LEU A 123 7.80 18.12 7.13
N GLY A 124 6.89 18.76 7.88
CA GLY A 124 6.69 20.21 7.86
C GLY A 124 7.85 21.04 8.41
N HIS A 125 8.88 20.41 8.96
CA HIS A 125 10.11 21.07 9.41
C HIS A 125 11.26 20.98 8.39
N ILE A 126 11.09 20.29 7.26
CA ILE A 126 12.09 20.28 6.20
C ILE A 126 12.06 21.66 5.52
N GLU A 127 13.18 22.37 5.59
CA GLU A 127 13.30 23.69 4.96
C GLU A 127 13.04 23.60 3.45
N LEU A 128 12.49 24.66 2.86
CA LEU A 128 12.20 24.75 1.43
C LEU A 128 11.20 23.71 0.87
N VAL A 129 10.54 22.92 1.73
CA VAL A 129 9.44 22.01 1.35
C VAL A 129 8.09 22.62 1.72
N SER A 130 7.16 22.64 0.77
CA SER A 130 5.77 23.07 0.97
C SER A 130 4.84 21.87 0.76
N ILE A 131 4.04 21.52 1.77
CA ILE A 131 3.19 20.32 1.78
C ILE A 131 1.74 20.71 1.48
N VAL A 132 1.12 20.03 0.51
CA VAL A 132 -0.30 20.18 0.18
C VAL A 132 -0.94 18.80 0.08
N GLY A 133 -1.66 18.38 1.12
CA GLY A 133 -2.25 17.04 1.18
C GLY A 133 -3.54 16.90 0.37
N TYR A 134 -3.70 15.74 -0.27
CA TYR A 134 -4.92 15.33 -0.98
C TYR A 134 -5.56 14.13 -0.29
N GLU A 135 -6.71 14.35 0.34
CA GLU A 135 -7.53 13.27 0.93
C GLU A 135 -8.38 12.60 -0.16
N GLN A 136 -7.73 11.83 -1.04
CA GLN A 136 -8.33 11.28 -2.26
C GLN A 136 -7.77 9.90 -2.59
N PRO A 137 -8.47 9.10 -3.42
CA PRO A 137 -7.90 7.92 -4.05
C PRO A 137 -6.66 8.27 -4.91
N TYR A 138 -5.79 7.30 -5.12
CA TYR A 138 -4.47 7.50 -5.76
C TYR A 138 -4.52 8.28 -7.08
N LEU A 139 -5.31 7.83 -8.06
CA LEU A 139 -5.32 8.43 -9.39
C LEU A 139 -5.96 9.82 -9.41
N GLU A 140 -7.01 10.04 -8.60
CA GLU A 140 -7.66 11.35 -8.47
C GLU A 140 -6.72 12.37 -7.84
N GLY A 141 -6.05 12.00 -6.74
CA GLY A 141 -5.07 12.86 -6.08
C GLY A 141 -3.85 13.12 -6.95
N LEU A 142 -3.41 12.13 -7.74
CA LEU A 142 -2.29 12.31 -8.67
C LEU A 142 -2.64 13.26 -9.80
N ALA A 143 -3.84 13.15 -10.38
CA ALA A 143 -4.32 14.08 -11.39
C ALA A 143 -4.38 15.51 -10.83
N ALA A 144 -4.92 15.69 -9.62
CA ALA A 144 -4.96 16.99 -8.95
C ALA A 144 -3.57 17.57 -8.67
N ALA A 145 -2.59 16.73 -8.32
CA ALA A 145 -1.19 17.15 -8.15
C ALA A 145 -0.53 17.52 -9.49
N ALA A 146 -0.79 16.75 -10.55
CA ALA A 146 -0.26 17.00 -11.89
C ALA A 146 -0.78 18.33 -12.49
N GLU A 147 -2.02 18.72 -12.20
CA GLU A 147 -2.57 20.04 -12.60
C GLU A 147 -1.82 21.23 -11.99
N ARG A 148 -1.03 21.01 -10.93
CA ARG A 148 -0.21 22.06 -10.28
C ARG A 148 1.13 22.28 -10.97
N ARG A 149 1.53 21.38 -11.87
CA ARG A 149 2.83 21.43 -12.57
C ARG A 149 2.84 22.54 -13.62
N GLY A 150 3.83 23.42 -13.55
CA GLY A 150 4.11 24.42 -14.59
C GLY A 150 4.67 23.83 -15.88
N SER A 151 4.78 24.63 -16.93
CA SER A 151 5.25 24.16 -18.25
C SER A 151 6.70 23.67 -18.28
N ASP A 152 7.55 24.20 -17.40
CA ASP A 152 8.98 23.89 -17.31
C ASP A 152 9.32 23.03 -16.07
N GLU A 153 8.31 22.47 -15.41
CA GLU A 153 8.47 21.63 -14.22
C GLU A 153 8.17 20.17 -14.55
N HIS A 154 8.80 19.26 -13.82
CA HIS A 154 8.56 17.82 -13.88
C HIS A 154 7.81 17.31 -12.64
N LEU A 155 7.27 16.11 -12.70
CA LEU A 155 6.67 15.43 -11.56
C LEU A 155 7.43 14.14 -11.22
N LEU A 156 7.83 14.02 -9.95
CA LEU A 156 8.26 12.76 -9.35
C LEU A 156 7.10 12.16 -8.57
N VAL A 157 6.64 10.99 -9.00
CA VAL A 157 5.68 10.18 -8.26
C VAL A 157 6.43 9.19 -7.38
N LEU A 158 6.06 9.10 -6.12
CA LEU A 158 6.57 8.11 -5.18
C LEU A 158 5.48 7.06 -4.96
N PHE A 159 5.80 5.79 -5.19
CA PHE A 159 4.94 4.67 -4.82
C PHE A 159 5.74 3.62 -4.06
N LEU A 160 5.84 3.84 -2.74
CA LEU A 160 6.82 3.21 -1.87
C LEU A 160 6.24 2.03 -1.09
N GLY A 161 7.11 1.26 -0.40
CA GLY A 161 6.68 0.20 0.53
C GLY A 161 6.12 -1.06 -0.13
N SER A 162 6.30 -1.23 -1.44
CA SER A 162 5.79 -2.37 -2.20
C SER A 162 4.25 -2.52 -2.14
N THR A 163 3.52 -1.42 -1.99
CA THR A 163 2.04 -1.40 -2.07
C THR A 163 1.54 -1.90 -3.43
N ILE A 164 2.33 -1.75 -4.50
CA ILE A 164 2.05 -2.37 -5.82
C ILE A 164 1.87 -3.89 -5.72
N GLY A 165 2.52 -4.55 -4.75
CA GLY A 165 2.37 -5.98 -4.51
C GLY A 165 0.99 -6.39 -3.99
N ASN A 166 0.14 -5.44 -3.59
CA ASN A 166 -1.24 -5.73 -3.18
C ASN A 166 -2.19 -5.89 -4.36
N PHE A 167 -1.74 -5.55 -5.57
CA PHE A 167 -2.47 -5.76 -6.81
C PHE A 167 -2.10 -7.12 -7.39
N ASP A 168 -3.10 -7.81 -7.96
CA ASP A 168 -2.80 -8.86 -8.93
C ASP A 168 -1.94 -8.28 -10.06
N ARG A 169 -1.08 -9.09 -10.68
CA ARG A 169 -0.06 -8.60 -11.63
C ARG A 169 -0.64 -7.79 -12.78
N ASP A 170 -1.74 -8.24 -13.38
CA ASP A 170 -2.38 -7.54 -14.50
C ASP A 170 -3.01 -6.22 -14.05
N ALA A 171 -3.63 -6.19 -12.86
CA ALA A 171 -4.19 -4.98 -12.26
C ALA A 171 -3.10 -3.98 -11.84
N GLY A 172 -1.95 -4.47 -11.38
CA GLY A 172 -0.78 -3.63 -11.08
C GLY A 172 -0.19 -3.01 -12.35
N ASP A 173 -0.08 -3.78 -13.43
CA ASP A 173 0.32 -3.27 -14.74
C ASP A 173 -0.68 -2.22 -15.29
N GLU A 174 -1.98 -2.46 -15.14
CA GLU A 174 -3.03 -1.49 -15.51
C GLU A 174 -2.91 -0.20 -14.70
N PHE A 175 -2.80 -0.30 -13.38
CA PHE A 175 -2.60 0.84 -12.49
C PHE A 175 -1.36 1.66 -12.89
N LEU A 176 -0.23 1.01 -13.19
CA LEU A 176 0.97 1.72 -13.65
C LEU A 176 0.76 2.41 -15.00
N ARG A 177 -0.04 1.85 -15.92
CA ARG A 177 -0.42 2.54 -17.18
C ARG A 177 -1.32 3.74 -16.93
N GLU A 178 -2.23 3.67 -15.95
CA GLU A 178 -3.07 4.80 -15.56
C GLU A 178 -2.25 5.92 -14.93
N VAL A 179 -1.30 5.58 -14.04
CA VAL A 179 -0.30 6.53 -13.53
C VAL A 179 0.49 7.13 -14.70
N ARG A 180 0.98 6.31 -15.64
CA ARG A 180 1.71 6.78 -16.83
C ARG A 180 0.88 7.78 -17.64
N ALA A 181 -0.42 7.55 -17.82
CA ALA A 181 -1.28 8.43 -18.60
C ALA A 181 -1.44 9.84 -18.00
N ILE A 182 -1.21 10.00 -16.70
CA ILE A 182 -1.22 11.31 -16.01
C ILE A 182 0.13 12.04 -16.16
N LEU A 183 1.21 11.29 -16.36
CA LEU A 183 2.56 11.83 -16.47
C LEU A 183 2.89 12.36 -17.86
N SER A 184 3.70 13.41 -17.91
CA SER A 184 4.34 13.89 -19.15
C SER A 184 5.63 13.12 -19.41
N PRO A 185 6.08 13.00 -20.68
CA PRO A 185 7.40 12.45 -20.98
C PRO A 185 8.50 13.16 -20.19
N GLY A 186 9.40 12.39 -19.57
CA GLY A 186 10.46 12.89 -18.70
C GLY A 186 10.09 13.02 -17.21
N ASP A 187 8.81 12.91 -16.85
CA ASP A 187 8.42 12.72 -15.44
C ASP A 187 8.93 11.37 -14.92
N ALA A 188 9.01 11.25 -13.60
CA ALA A 188 9.57 10.09 -12.93
C ALA A 188 8.58 9.41 -12.00
N LEU A 189 8.76 8.10 -11.82
CA LEU A 189 8.12 7.26 -10.82
C LEU A 189 9.21 6.52 -10.03
N LEU A 190 9.31 6.75 -8.73
CA LEU A 190 10.09 5.91 -7.83
C LEU A 190 9.20 4.80 -7.26
N LEU A 191 9.37 3.59 -7.79
CA LEU A 191 8.57 2.43 -7.44
C LEU A 191 9.36 1.47 -6.54
N SER A 192 8.79 1.18 -5.37
CA SER A 192 9.30 0.13 -4.49
C SER A 192 8.70 -1.24 -4.82
N THR A 193 9.52 -2.29 -4.85
CA THR A 193 9.06 -3.67 -5.01
C THR A 193 9.73 -4.62 -4.03
N ASP A 194 8.94 -5.38 -3.28
CA ASP A 194 9.45 -6.44 -2.41
C ASP A 194 9.81 -7.65 -3.28
N LEU A 195 11.05 -8.15 -3.16
CA LEU A 195 11.54 -9.18 -4.06
C LEU A 195 11.29 -10.59 -3.52
N VAL A 196 11.34 -11.58 -4.41
CA VAL A 196 11.31 -12.99 -4.03
C VAL A 196 12.50 -13.29 -3.11
N LYS A 197 12.22 -13.98 -2.01
CA LYS A 197 13.20 -14.41 -1.00
C LYS A 197 12.76 -15.73 -0.37
N GLN A 198 13.58 -16.27 0.51
CA GLN A 198 13.32 -17.58 1.12
C GLN A 198 11.99 -17.58 1.89
N VAL A 199 11.23 -18.67 1.77
CA VAL A 199 9.93 -18.82 2.46
C VAL A 199 10.08 -18.74 3.97
N SER A 200 11.22 -19.20 4.51
CA SER A 200 11.57 -19.07 5.93
C SER A 200 11.75 -17.62 6.41
N GLN A 201 11.95 -16.67 5.48
CA GLN A 201 11.98 -15.24 5.76
C GLN A 201 10.62 -14.59 5.48
N LEU A 202 9.89 -15.06 4.46
CA LEU A 202 8.58 -14.51 4.09
C LEU A 202 7.48 -14.85 5.10
N LEU A 203 7.31 -16.12 5.48
CA LEU A 203 6.16 -16.52 6.31
C LEU A 203 6.15 -15.84 7.68
N PRO A 204 7.26 -15.79 8.45
CA PRO A 204 7.26 -15.14 9.76
C PRO A 204 6.94 -13.64 9.70
N ALA A 205 7.19 -12.99 8.57
CA ALA A 205 6.86 -11.57 8.39
C ALA A 205 5.35 -11.30 8.32
N TYR A 206 4.55 -12.33 8.01
CA TYR A 206 3.10 -12.24 7.93
C TYR A 206 2.39 -13.13 8.94
N ASP A 207 3.12 -13.96 9.68
CA ASP A 207 2.65 -14.82 10.76
C ASP A 207 3.63 -14.73 11.94
N ASP A 208 3.77 -13.51 12.46
CA ASP A 208 4.70 -13.22 13.54
C ASP A 208 4.31 -13.93 14.84
N PRO A 209 5.29 -14.42 15.63
CA PRO A 209 5.02 -15.15 16.87
C PRO A 209 4.36 -14.29 17.95
N ALA A 210 4.45 -12.95 17.85
CA ALA A 210 3.76 -12.03 18.74
C ALA A 210 2.25 -11.92 18.45
N GLY A 211 1.78 -12.44 17.31
CA GLY A 211 0.38 -12.47 16.90
C GLY A 211 -0.17 -11.09 16.47
N VAL A 212 0.71 -10.12 16.17
CA VAL A 212 0.29 -8.78 15.78
C VAL A 212 -0.35 -8.80 14.39
N THR A 213 0.22 -9.53 13.44
CA THR A 213 -0.34 -9.68 12.08
C THR A 213 -1.65 -10.48 12.11
N ALA A 214 -1.77 -11.44 13.04
CA ALA A 214 -3.03 -12.12 13.28
C ALA A 214 -4.12 -11.17 13.80
N ALA A 215 -3.77 -10.26 14.72
CA ALA A 215 -4.68 -9.23 15.22
C ALA A 215 -5.06 -8.22 14.11
N PHE A 216 -4.10 -7.78 13.31
CA PHE A 216 -4.31 -6.92 12.14
C PHE A 216 -5.28 -7.56 11.15
N ASN A 217 -5.10 -8.84 10.81
CA ASN A 217 -5.99 -9.54 9.90
C ASN A 217 -7.43 -9.63 10.47
N ARG A 218 -7.57 -10.03 11.75
CA ARG A 218 -8.89 -10.15 12.41
C ARG A 218 -9.59 -8.80 12.60
N ASN A 219 -8.84 -7.70 12.65
CA ASN A 219 -9.41 -6.36 12.77
C ASN A 219 -10.40 -6.04 11.64
N LEU A 220 -10.21 -6.61 10.45
CA LEU A 220 -11.17 -6.48 9.35
C LEU A 220 -12.58 -6.97 9.74
N LEU A 221 -12.68 -8.09 10.47
CA LEU A 221 -13.95 -8.58 10.98
C LEU A 221 -14.51 -7.68 12.09
N CYS A 222 -13.65 -7.11 12.93
CA CYS A 222 -14.05 -6.12 13.93
C CYS A 222 -14.71 -4.90 13.26
N ARG A 223 -14.07 -4.39 12.20
CA ARG A 223 -14.56 -3.28 11.39
C ARG A 223 -15.90 -3.63 10.73
N LEU A 224 -16.02 -4.79 10.11
CA LEU A 224 -17.29 -5.27 9.53
C LEU A 224 -18.41 -5.35 10.57
N ASN A 225 -18.12 -5.83 11.78
CA ASN A 225 -19.12 -5.89 12.86
C ASN A 225 -19.57 -4.48 13.26
N ARG A 226 -18.62 -3.56 13.42
CA ARG A 226 -18.86 -2.18 13.85
C ARG A 226 -19.60 -1.34 12.81
N GLU A 227 -19.19 -1.43 11.55
CA GLU A 227 -19.61 -0.48 10.50
C GLU A 227 -20.74 -1.03 9.62
N LEU A 228 -20.78 -2.34 9.39
CA LEU A 228 -21.80 -2.98 8.56
C LEU A 228 -22.82 -3.80 9.38
N GLY A 229 -22.74 -3.71 10.71
CA GLY A 229 -23.65 -4.41 11.63
C GLY A 229 -23.52 -5.93 11.59
N SER A 230 -22.40 -6.45 11.13
CA SER A 230 -22.21 -7.90 11.03
C SER A 230 -21.97 -8.57 12.38
N ASN A 231 -22.06 -9.90 12.40
CA ASN A 231 -22.00 -10.72 13.61
C ASN A 231 -20.87 -11.77 13.59
N PHE A 232 -19.73 -11.46 12.96
CA PHE A 232 -18.56 -12.35 13.00
C PHE A 232 -18.12 -12.59 14.45
N ASP A 233 -17.98 -13.86 14.84
CA ASP A 233 -17.31 -14.22 16.09
C ASP A 233 -15.80 -14.32 15.85
N LEU A 234 -15.07 -13.26 16.19
CA LEU A 234 -13.62 -13.18 15.98
C LEU A 234 -12.84 -14.30 16.69
N SER A 235 -13.36 -14.84 17.79
CA SER A 235 -12.71 -15.95 18.52
C SER A 235 -12.73 -17.25 17.72
N ALA A 236 -13.61 -17.35 16.73
CA ALA A 236 -13.79 -18.50 15.88
C ALA A 236 -13.02 -18.41 14.54
N PHE A 237 -12.09 -17.46 14.41
CA PHE A 237 -11.20 -17.34 13.25
C PHE A 237 -9.73 -17.51 13.63
N ALA A 238 -9.02 -18.37 12.92
CA ALA A 238 -7.57 -18.47 12.97
C ALA A 238 -6.96 -17.64 11.83
N HIS A 239 -5.89 -16.90 12.11
CA HIS A 239 -5.07 -16.30 11.07
C HIS A 239 -4.27 -17.40 10.36
N GLU A 240 -4.08 -17.26 9.06
CA GLU A 240 -3.26 -18.16 8.26
C GLU A 240 -2.54 -17.37 7.15
N ALA A 241 -1.21 -17.33 7.18
CA ALA A 241 -0.39 -16.83 6.08
C ALA A 241 0.10 -18.01 5.22
N ARG A 242 0.00 -17.87 3.90
CA ARG A 242 0.41 -18.89 2.93
C ARG A 242 1.39 -18.29 1.93
N TRP A 243 2.40 -19.06 1.55
CA TRP A 243 3.20 -18.75 0.37
C TRP A 243 2.64 -19.48 -0.85
N ASN A 244 2.16 -18.72 -1.83
CA ASN A 244 1.78 -19.26 -3.13
C ASN A 244 2.99 -19.15 -4.08
N ALA A 245 3.70 -20.25 -4.27
CA ALA A 245 4.91 -20.28 -5.09
C ALA A 245 4.65 -20.01 -6.58
N ARG A 246 3.46 -20.39 -7.08
CA ARG A 246 3.07 -20.20 -8.49
C ARG A 246 2.88 -18.71 -8.80
N GLU A 247 2.08 -18.05 -7.97
CA GLU A 247 1.75 -16.62 -8.14
C GLU A 247 2.82 -15.69 -7.53
N ARG A 248 3.74 -16.27 -6.75
CA ARG A 248 4.80 -15.60 -6.00
C ARG A 248 4.24 -14.53 -5.08
N ARG A 249 3.29 -14.90 -4.22
CA ARG A 249 2.69 -14.00 -3.24
C ARG A 249 2.53 -14.66 -1.88
N ILE A 250 2.56 -13.83 -0.84
CA ILE A 250 1.94 -14.19 0.43
C ILE A 250 0.43 -13.96 0.30
N GLU A 251 -0.35 -14.89 0.83
CA GLU A 251 -1.80 -14.79 0.96
C GLU A 251 -2.15 -14.82 2.44
N MET A 252 -2.91 -13.83 2.91
CA MET A 252 -3.46 -13.81 4.26
C MET A 252 -4.91 -14.27 4.23
N HIS A 253 -5.23 -15.18 5.15
CA HIS A 253 -6.55 -15.73 5.30
C HIS A 253 -7.03 -15.69 6.76
N LEU A 254 -8.35 -15.62 6.91
CA LEU A 254 -9.05 -15.90 8.16
C LEU A 254 -9.80 -17.21 7.99
N ARG A 255 -9.33 -18.26 8.67
CA ARG A 255 -9.90 -19.61 8.63
C ARG A 255 -10.91 -19.80 9.76
N SER A 256 -12.14 -20.14 9.41
CA SER A 256 -13.17 -20.46 10.41
C SER A 256 -12.83 -21.78 11.12
N ILE A 257 -12.75 -21.79 12.45
CA ILE A 257 -12.40 -23.00 13.22
C ILE A 257 -13.63 -23.86 13.57
N ARG A 258 -14.84 -23.32 13.32
CA ARG A 258 -16.13 -23.99 13.48
C ARG A 258 -17.12 -23.51 12.41
N LYS A 259 -18.24 -24.20 12.25
CA LYS A 259 -19.32 -23.71 11.38
C LYS A 259 -19.94 -22.45 11.99
N GLN A 260 -20.16 -21.41 11.18
CA GLN A 260 -20.72 -20.13 11.62
C GLN A 260 -21.73 -19.62 10.59
N ARG A 261 -22.85 -19.06 11.05
CA ARG A 261 -23.77 -18.29 10.22
C ARG A 261 -23.45 -16.82 10.41
N VAL A 262 -23.12 -16.15 9.32
CA VAL A 262 -22.79 -14.72 9.30
C VAL A 262 -23.93 -13.96 8.63
N GLU A 263 -24.29 -12.84 9.24
CA GLU A 263 -25.24 -11.87 8.73
C GLU A 263 -24.53 -10.52 8.65
N ILE A 264 -24.70 -9.82 7.53
CA ILE A 264 -24.15 -8.49 7.27
C ILE A 264 -25.32 -7.63 6.78
N PRO A 265 -26.13 -7.04 7.70
CA PRO A 265 -27.37 -6.36 7.35
C PRO A 265 -27.19 -5.23 6.33
N VAL A 266 -26.16 -4.40 6.50
CA VAL A 266 -25.90 -3.26 5.59
C VAL A 266 -25.51 -3.72 4.19
N ALA A 267 -24.90 -4.89 4.06
CA ALA A 267 -24.57 -5.50 2.77
C ALA A 267 -25.68 -6.44 2.24
N GLU A 268 -26.82 -6.52 2.93
CA GLU A 268 -27.95 -7.39 2.60
C GLU A 268 -27.52 -8.85 2.31
N LEU A 269 -26.61 -9.36 3.14
CA LEU A 269 -25.97 -10.65 2.92
C LEU A 269 -26.07 -11.54 4.15
N SER A 270 -26.42 -12.80 3.93
CA SER A 270 -26.27 -13.87 4.92
C SER A 270 -25.67 -15.10 4.25
N PHE A 271 -24.73 -15.73 4.93
CA PHE A 271 -24.07 -16.93 4.44
C PHE A 271 -23.59 -17.80 5.60
N THR A 272 -23.23 -19.04 5.27
CA THR A 272 -22.62 -19.99 6.21
C THR A 272 -21.17 -20.19 5.81
N LEU A 273 -20.28 -20.10 6.80
CA LEU A 273 -18.91 -20.57 6.74
C LEU A 273 -18.85 -21.96 7.35
N GLU A 274 -18.34 -22.93 6.59
CA GLU A 274 -18.06 -24.25 7.14
C GLU A 274 -16.76 -24.25 7.96
N LYS A 275 -16.58 -25.25 8.83
CA LYS A 275 -15.31 -25.42 9.55
C LYS A 275 -14.18 -25.64 8.54
N GLY A 276 -13.10 -24.88 8.69
CA GLY A 276 -11.92 -24.92 7.82
C GLY A 276 -12.02 -24.02 6.60
N GLU A 277 -13.19 -23.45 6.32
CA GLU A 277 -13.35 -22.50 5.22
C GLU A 277 -12.60 -21.19 5.52
N THR A 278 -11.97 -20.62 4.50
CA THR A 278 -11.17 -19.39 4.62
C THR A 278 -11.85 -18.20 3.96
N LEU A 279 -11.66 -17.02 4.56
CA LEU A 279 -11.83 -15.73 3.91
C LEU A 279 -10.44 -15.22 3.52
N TRP A 280 -10.21 -14.96 2.24
CA TRP A 280 -8.98 -14.31 1.78
C TRP A 280 -9.08 -12.82 2.11
N THR A 281 -8.07 -12.25 2.76
CA THR A 281 -8.05 -10.85 3.18
C THR A 281 -6.95 -9.99 2.56
N GLU A 282 -5.82 -10.57 2.16
CA GLU A 282 -4.74 -9.82 1.50
C GLU A 282 -3.87 -10.71 0.62
N SER A 283 -3.36 -10.12 -0.46
CA SER A 283 -2.27 -10.66 -1.28
C SER A 283 -1.08 -9.72 -1.18
N SER A 284 0.13 -10.26 -1.09
CA SER A 284 1.36 -9.48 -1.20
C SER A 284 2.33 -10.17 -2.16
N HIS A 285 2.27 -9.76 -3.42
CA HIS A 285 3.12 -10.23 -4.51
C HIS A 285 4.58 -9.82 -4.32
N LYS A 286 5.45 -10.75 -4.68
CA LYS A 286 6.90 -10.60 -4.66
C LYS A 286 7.44 -10.66 -6.08
N TYR A 287 8.48 -9.88 -6.32
CA TYR A 287 9.01 -9.67 -7.66
C TYR A 287 10.43 -10.20 -7.85
N TYR A 288 10.78 -10.56 -9.08
CA TYR A 288 12.20 -10.69 -9.45
C TYR A 288 12.75 -9.35 -9.89
N ALA A 289 14.02 -9.05 -9.62
CA ALA A 289 14.59 -7.75 -9.96
C ALA A 289 14.52 -7.46 -11.47
N GLU A 290 14.74 -8.49 -12.29
CA GLU A 290 14.73 -8.41 -13.75
C GLU A 290 13.30 -8.25 -14.31
N GLU A 291 12.29 -8.84 -13.65
CA GLU A 291 10.90 -8.77 -14.11
C GLU A 291 10.31 -7.36 -13.94
N VAL A 292 10.85 -6.59 -12.99
CA VAL A 292 10.49 -5.19 -12.73
C VAL A 292 10.98 -4.28 -13.86
N LEU A 293 12.12 -4.60 -14.50
CA LEU A 293 12.59 -3.87 -15.68
C LEU A 293 11.65 -4.07 -16.88
N ALA A 294 11.20 -5.32 -17.08
CA ALA A 294 10.18 -5.62 -18.08
C ALA A 294 8.82 -4.98 -17.73
N MET A 295 8.55 -4.71 -16.45
CA MET A 295 7.33 -4.05 -15.98
C MET A 295 7.32 -2.58 -16.37
N ALA A 296 8.44 -1.89 -16.18
CA ALA A 296 8.60 -0.53 -16.67
C ALA A 296 8.27 -0.45 -18.17
N ALA A 297 8.94 -1.27 -19.00
CA ALA A 297 8.82 -1.21 -20.45
C ALA A 297 7.38 -1.42 -20.94
N ARG A 298 6.67 -2.42 -20.41
CA ARG A 298 5.29 -2.74 -20.83
C ARG A 298 4.22 -1.82 -20.25
N THR A 299 4.59 -0.92 -19.34
CA THR A 299 3.70 0.08 -18.73
C THR A 299 4.03 1.51 -19.18
N GLY A 300 4.91 1.67 -20.18
CA GLY A 300 5.22 2.96 -20.80
C GLY A 300 6.35 3.72 -20.11
N TYR A 301 7.24 3.01 -19.42
CA TYR A 301 8.38 3.59 -18.72
C TYR A 301 9.70 2.97 -19.17
N ARG A 302 10.77 3.75 -19.05
CA ARG A 302 12.15 3.26 -19.04
C ARG A 302 12.65 3.15 -17.61
N CYS A 303 13.27 2.04 -17.23
CA CYS A 303 13.98 1.96 -15.96
C CYS A 303 15.35 2.63 -16.09
N ASP A 304 15.59 3.69 -15.32
CA ASP A 304 16.84 4.47 -15.33
C ASP A 304 17.77 4.06 -14.18
N GLY A 305 17.21 3.57 -13.07
CA GLY A 305 17.98 3.08 -11.93
C GLY A 305 17.25 1.98 -11.16
N GLN A 306 18.00 1.01 -10.63
CA GLN A 306 17.50 0.00 -9.71
C GLN A 306 18.52 -0.23 -8.60
N TRP A 307 18.09 -0.03 -7.36
CA TRP A 307 18.89 -0.28 -6.16
C TRP A 307 18.25 -1.40 -5.36
N VAL A 308 19.05 -2.41 -5.02
CA VAL A 308 18.56 -3.64 -4.38
C VAL A 308 19.19 -3.82 -3.00
N ASP A 309 18.35 -4.00 -1.99
CA ASP A 309 18.76 -4.40 -0.66
C ASP A 309 19.05 -5.90 -0.64
N ARG A 310 20.20 -6.29 -0.07
CA ARG A 310 20.64 -7.69 -0.03
C ARG A 310 20.30 -8.42 1.26
N GLU A 311 20.01 -7.69 2.34
CA GLU A 311 19.67 -8.27 3.64
C GLU A 311 18.19 -8.71 3.66
N TRP A 312 17.34 -7.90 3.05
CA TRP A 312 15.95 -8.19 2.76
C TRP A 312 15.70 -7.86 1.29
N PRO A 313 15.73 -8.85 0.38
CA PRO A 313 15.55 -8.62 -1.05
C PRO A 313 14.35 -7.72 -1.35
N PHE A 314 14.65 -6.47 -1.72
CA PHE A 314 13.72 -5.37 -1.94
C PHE A 314 14.41 -4.39 -2.88
N ALA A 315 13.65 -3.77 -3.79
CA ALA A 315 14.19 -2.84 -4.77
C ALA A 315 13.50 -1.48 -4.73
N GLN A 316 14.30 -0.43 -4.90
CA GLN A 316 13.83 0.87 -5.36
C GLN A 316 14.13 0.99 -6.85
N ASN A 317 13.15 1.39 -7.65
CA ASN A 317 13.26 1.46 -9.10
C ASN A 317 12.87 2.86 -9.56
N LEU A 318 13.79 3.57 -10.20
CA LEU A 318 13.52 4.86 -10.82
C LEU A 318 13.09 4.65 -12.26
N PHE A 319 11.81 4.88 -12.53
CA PHE A 319 11.19 4.79 -13.83
C PHE A 319 11.00 6.19 -14.41
N ILE A 320 11.33 6.36 -15.69
CA ILE A 320 11.10 7.61 -16.44
C ILE A 320 9.99 7.36 -17.45
N ALA A 321 9.00 8.24 -17.46
CA ALA A 321 7.88 8.22 -18.37
C ALA A 321 8.35 8.49 -19.80
N GLU A 322 8.11 7.54 -20.72
CA GLU A 322 8.39 7.67 -22.18
C GLU A 322 7.12 8.02 -22.94
#